data_AF-A0A9D9LPQ2-F1
#
_entry.id   AF-A0A9D9LPQ2-F1
#
_cell.length_a   1.000
_cell.length_b   1.000
_cell.length_c   1.000
_cell.angle_alpha   90.00
_cell.angle_beta   90.00
_cell.angle_gamma   90.00
#
_symmetry.space_group_name_H-M   'P 1'
#
loop_
_entity.id
_entity.type
_entity.pdbx_description
1 polymer ?
#
loop_
_entity_poly.entity_id
_entity_poly.type
_entity_poly.pdbx_seq_one_letter_code
_entity_poly.pdbx_strand_id
1 'polypeptide(L)'
;MIDKNGKEIVTGDIVKIEGAYFKNDNGLYFVTHSQGDKDWSGSGHGLKRIGKRGKISQAKYSTSFWPICIFTNDRVKRSEGNAWNKEHAKIEIVDGIPLNGVIEFFRERVKSTEEQIKREIYNCGKDAPTVKEEMEIKAHYESVIEYLTSK
;
A
#
# COMPACT_ATOMS: atom_id res chain seq x y z
N MET A 1 -8.22 8.35 2.09
CA MET A 1 -8.91 8.07 3.38
C MET A 1 -8.20 8.86 4.48
N ILE A 2 -8.91 9.31 5.51
CA ILE A 2 -8.34 10.16 6.57
C ILE A 2 -7.90 9.28 7.75
N ASP A 3 -6.74 9.57 8.33
CA ASP A 3 -6.24 8.95 9.55
C ASP A 3 -7.01 9.43 10.79
N LYS A 4 -6.72 8.83 11.96
CA LYS A 4 -7.39 9.23 13.22
C LYS A 4 -7.15 10.69 13.63
N ASN A 5 -6.15 11.36 13.06
CA ASN A 5 -5.73 12.72 13.37
C ASN A 5 -6.18 13.74 12.30
N GLY A 6 -7.00 13.34 11.32
CA GLY A 6 -7.48 14.24 10.28
C GLY A 6 -6.55 14.40 9.07
N LYS A 7 -5.46 13.64 8.98
CA LYS A 7 -4.52 13.68 7.85
C LYS A 7 -4.93 12.72 6.75
N GLU A 8 -4.82 13.14 5.50
CA GLU A 8 -5.02 12.25 4.37
C GLU A 8 -3.86 11.25 4.26
N ILE A 9 -4.19 9.97 4.17
CA ILE A 9 -3.24 8.88 3.97
C ILE A 9 -2.98 8.74 2.47
N VAL A 10 -1.73 8.89 2.07
CA VAL A 10 -1.29 8.74 0.68
C VAL A 10 -0.30 7.59 0.53
N THR A 11 -0.03 7.21 -0.72
CA THR A 11 0.89 6.12 -1.04
C THR A 11 2.32 6.48 -0.64
N GLY A 12 2.99 5.52 0.01
CA GLY A 12 4.31 5.71 0.61
C GLY A 12 4.28 6.13 2.09
N ASP A 13 3.15 6.59 2.64
CA ASP A 13 3.08 6.92 4.05
C ASP A 13 3.32 5.70 4.95
N ILE A 14 3.98 5.94 6.07
CA ILE A 14 4.10 4.95 7.15
C ILE A 14 2.91 5.11 8.07
N VAL A 15 2.21 4.02 8.31
CA VAL A 15 1.00 3.98 9.13
C VAL A 15 1.12 2.94 10.23
N LYS A 16 0.49 3.24 11.37
CA LYS A 16 0.36 2.31 12.49
C LYS A 16 -1.10 1.92 12.65
N ILE A 17 -1.31 0.62 12.75
CA ILE A 17 -2.61 0.02 13.05
C ILE A 17 -2.63 -0.43 14.50
N GLU A 18 -3.68 -0.04 15.22
CA GLU A 18 -3.99 -0.49 16.57
C GLU A 18 -5.48 -0.84 16.71
N GLY A 19 -5.81 -1.67 17.71
CA GLY A 19 -7.20 -2.04 18.02
C GLY A 19 -7.82 -3.12 17.12
N ALA A 20 -7.05 -3.69 16.19
CA ALA A 20 -7.53 -4.77 15.33
C ALA A 20 -7.78 -6.07 16.13
N TYR A 21 -8.81 -6.80 15.73
CA TYR A 21 -9.29 -8.04 16.34
C TYR A 21 -8.18 -9.10 16.44
N PHE A 22 -7.45 -9.35 15.35
CA PHE A 22 -6.25 -10.18 15.40
C PHE A 22 -5.04 -9.34 15.80
N LYS A 23 -4.34 -9.81 16.83
CA LYS A 23 -3.10 -9.17 17.30
C LYS A 23 -2.06 -8.99 16.20
N ASN A 24 -2.00 -9.91 15.23
CA ASN A 24 -1.03 -9.84 14.14
C ASN A 24 -1.26 -8.68 13.16
N ASP A 25 -2.49 -8.17 13.04
CA ASP A 25 -2.81 -7.06 12.14
C ASP A 25 -2.38 -5.71 12.73
N ASN A 26 -2.12 -5.67 14.04
CA ASN A 26 -1.58 -4.50 14.70
C ASN A 26 -0.08 -4.37 14.42
N GLY A 27 0.38 -3.17 14.08
CA GLY A 27 1.79 -2.93 13.77
C GLY A 27 2.02 -1.75 12.85
N LEU A 28 3.28 -1.64 12.40
CA LEU A 28 3.70 -0.64 11.43
C LEU A 28 3.65 -1.20 10.02
N TYR A 29 3.10 -0.40 9.12
CA TYR A 29 2.96 -0.69 7.71
C TYR A 29 3.37 0.54 6.91
N PHE A 30 3.73 0.35 5.65
CA PHE A 30 3.70 1.43 4.67
C PHE A 30 2.55 1.21 3.70
N VAL A 31 2.03 2.30 3.16
CA VAL A 31 0.95 2.27 2.17
C VAL A 31 1.54 1.95 0.80
N THR A 32 1.20 0.79 0.26
CA THR A 32 1.64 0.38 -1.08
C THR A 32 0.78 0.98 -2.18
N HIS A 33 -0.52 1.12 -1.92
CA HIS A 33 -1.49 1.66 -2.85
C HIS A 33 -2.56 2.43 -2.07
N SER A 34 -3.00 3.55 -2.63
CA SER A 34 -4.09 4.35 -2.10
C SER A 34 -5.29 4.33 -3.02
N GLN A 35 -6.48 4.55 -2.44
CA GLN A 35 -7.70 4.66 -3.22
C GLN A 35 -7.55 5.81 -4.24
N GLY A 36 -7.67 5.49 -5.53
CA GLY A 36 -7.51 6.45 -6.62
C GLY A 36 -6.14 6.41 -7.32
N ASP A 37 -5.19 5.62 -6.81
CA ASP A 37 -3.93 5.39 -7.52
C ASP A 37 -4.19 4.72 -8.87
N LYS A 38 -3.38 5.08 -9.87
CA LYS A 38 -3.54 4.61 -11.26
C LYS A 38 -3.47 3.10 -11.41
N ASP A 39 -2.70 2.44 -10.54
CA ASP A 39 -2.51 0.99 -10.50
C ASP A 39 -3.45 0.28 -9.52
N TRP A 40 -4.44 0.98 -8.97
CA TRP A 40 -5.25 0.48 -7.87
C TRP A 40 -6.75 0.63 -8.10
N SER A 41 -7.45 -0.51 -8.16
CA SER A 41 -8.91 -0.57 -8.31
C SER A 41 -9.65 -0.78 -6.98
N GLY A 42 -8.94 -0.93 -5.86
CA GLY A 42 -9.56 -1.18 -4.57
C GLY A 42 -10.10 0.09 -3.90
N SER A 43 -11.14 -0.08 -3.09
CA SER A 43 -11.80 1.01 -2.35
C SER A 43 -11.08 1.45 -1.07
N GLY A 44 -9.95 0.82 -0.75
CA GLY A 44 -9.17 1.07 0.46
C GLY A 44 -7.67 1.11 0.16
N HIS A 45 -6.84 1.05 1.20
CA HIS A 45 -5.39 1.13 1.07
C HIS A 45 -4.73 -0.23 1.16
N GLY A 46 -3.86 -0.54 0.20
CA GLY A 46 -2.95 -1.67 0.28
C GLY A 46 -1.81 -1.36 1.26
N LEU A 47 -1.49 -2.30 2.13
CA LEU A 47 -0.50 -2.11 3.18
C LEU A 47 0.56 -3.21 3.17
N LYS A 48 1.80 -2.85 3.51
CA LYS A 48 2.89 -3.81 3.67
C LYS A 48 3.69 -3.54 4.93
N ARG A 49 3.90 -4.58 5.73
CA ARG A 49 4.48 -4.48 7.06
C ARG A 49 5.93 -4.00 6.99
N ILE A 50 6.28 -3.07 7.87
CA ILE A 50 7.61 -2.48 7.97
C ILE A 50 8.09 -2.49 9.43
N GLY A 51 9.39 -2.71 9.64
CA GLY A 51 10.00 -2.59 10.95
C GLY A 51 10.32 -1.14 11.31
N LYS A 52 10.54 -0.86 12.60
CA LYS A 52 10.92 0.47 13.10
C LYS A 52 12.18 1.07 12.46
N ARG A 53 13.04 0.23 11.85
CA ARG A 53 14.27 0.63 11.15
C ARG A 53 14.07 0.83 9.64
N GLY A 54 12.83 0.85 9.15
CA GLY A 54 12.53 1.00 7.71
C GLY A 54 12.71 -0.28 6.88
N LYS A 55 12.99 -1.43 7.52
CA LYS A 55 13.13 -2.71 6.82
C LYS A 55 11.75 -3.29 6.50
N ILE A 56 11.45 -3.46 5.21
CA ILE A 56 10.22 -4.10 4.73
C ILE A 56 10.23 -5.58 5.10
N SER A 57 9.11 -6.07 5.63
CA SER A 57 8.94 -7.47 6.00
C SER A 57 8.75 -8.34 4.77
N GLN A 58 9.57 -9.39 4.66
CA GLN A 58 9.47 -10.44 3.63
C GLN A 58 8.65 -11.66 4.10
N ALA A 59 8.11 -11.62 5.32
CA ALA A 59 7.28 -12.71 5.83
C ALA A 59 6.01 -12.91 4.99
N LYS A 60 5.53 -14.15 4.90
CA LYS A 60 4.35 -14.54 4.12
C LYS A 60 3.10 -13.69 4.44
N TYR A 61 2.84 -13.41 5.71
CA TYR A 61 1.67 -12.66 6.19
C TYR A 61 2.01 -11.19 6.51
N SER A 62 2.77 -10.55 5.63
CA SER A 62 3.20 -9.15 5.77
C SER A 62 2.32 -8.14 5.04
N THR A 63 1.50 -8.58 4.11
CA THR A 63 0.56 -7.72 3.39
C THR A 63 -0.74 -7.61 4.17
N SER A 64 -1.31 -6.42 4.24
CA SER A 64 -2.60 -6.16 4.87
C SER A 64 -3.41 -5.17 4.03
N PHE A 65 -4.64 -4.90 4.45
CA PHE A 65 -5.54 -3.96 3.81
C PHE A 65 -6.19 -3.05 4.83
N TRP A 66 -6.47 -1.81 4.45
CA TRP A 66 -7.23 -0.87 5.26
C TRP A 66 -8.46 -0.36 4.49
N PRO A 67 -9.68 -0.46 5.03
CA PRO A 67 -10.04 -0.98 6.35
C PRO A 67 -9.76 -2.48 6.50
N ILE A 68 -9.49 -2.93 7.73
CA ILE A 68 -9.11 -4.32 7.99
C ILE A 68 -10.32 -5.23 7.88
N CYS A 69 -10.26 -6.19 6.97
CA CYS A 69 -11.25 -7.26 6.84
C CYS A 69 -10.62 -8.61 7.17
N ILE A 70 -11.40 -9.47 7.83
CA ILE A 70 -11.02 -10.82 8.20
C ILE A 70 -11.49 -11.81 7.12
N PHE A 71 -10.61 -12.74 6.75
CA PHE A 71 -10.85 -13.73 5.70
C PHE A 71 -10.78 -15.19 6.18
N THR A 72 -11.11 -15.45 7.46
CA THR A 72 -11.12 -16.82 8.02
C THR A 72 -12.32 -17.64 7.54
N ASN A 73 -12.18 -18.96 7.40
CA ASN A 73 -13.28 -19.85 6.99
C ASN A 73 -14.45 -19.89 7.99
N ASP A 74 -14.17 -19.68 9.28
CA ASP A 74 -15.19 -19.55 10.32
C ASP A 74 -15.98 -18.24 10.13
N ARG A 75 -17.26 -18.37 9.76
CA ARG A 75 -18.14 -17.24 9.45
C ARG A 75 -18.50 -16.41 10.68
N VAL A 76 -18.63 -17.04 11.86
CA VAL A 76 -18.99 -16.33 13.10
C VAL A 76 -17.83 -15.44 13.51
N LYS A 77 -16.63 -16.02 13.62
CA LYS A 77 -15.40 -15.26 13.93
C LYS A 77 -15.13 -14.16 12.90
N ARG A 78 -15.41 -14.43 11.63
CA ARG A 78 -15.27 -13.43 10.57
C ARG A 78 -16.20 -12.25 10.81
N SER A 79 -17.47 -12.51 11.11
CA SER A 79 -18.47 -11.46 11.35
C SER A 79 -18.13 -10.66 12.61
N GLU A 80 -17.85 -11.33 13.73
CA GLU A 80 -17.49 -10.71 15.00
C GLU A 80 -16.25 -9.84 14.86
N GLY A 81 -15.18 -10.37 14.24
CA GLY A 81 -13.95 -9.62 14.12
C GLY A 81 -14.03 -8.48 13.08
N ASN A 82 -14.86 -8.60 12.05
CA ASN A 82 -15.13 -7.48 11.14
C ASN A 82 -15.92 -6.36 11.85
N ALA A 83 -16.92 -6.71 12.67
CA ALA A 83 -17.64 -5.74 13.48
C ALA A 83 -16.70 -5.06 14.49
N TRP A 84 -15.87 -5.84 15.17
CA TRP A 84 -14.84 -5.33 16.08
C TRP A 84 -13.87 -4.38 15.37
N ASN A 85 -13.32 -4.77 14.22
CA ASN A 85 -12.39 -3.93 13.46
C ASN A 85 -13.03 -2.61 13.04
N LYS A 86 -14.30 -2.64 12.62
CA LYS A 86 -15.02 -1.43 12.23
C LYS A 86 -15.16 -0.43 13.39
N GLU A 87 -15.29 -0.92 14.62
CA GLU A 87 -15.50 -0.08 15.81
C GLU A 87 -14.18 0.32 16.50
N HIS A 88 -13.19 -0.56 16.51
CA HIS A 88 -12.00 -0.43 17.35
C HIS A 88 -10.71 -0.22 16.58
N ALA A 89 -10.61 -0.69 15.34
CA ALA A 89 -9.37 -0.54 14.59
C ALA A 89 -9.16 0.92 14.22
N LYS A 90 -7.95 1.41 14.44
CA LYS A 90 -7.53 2.78 14.11
C LYS A 90 -6.24 2.75 13.31
N ILE A 91 -6.15 3.66 12.35
CA ILE A 91 -4.96 3.90 11.55
C ILE A 91 -4.44 5.31 11.82
N GLU A 92 -3.13 5.46 11.92
CA GLU A 92 -2.44 6.73 12.16
C GLU A 92 -1.19 6.81 11.32
N ILE A 93 -0.92 7.98 10.72
CA ILE A 93 0.36 8.24 10.05
C ILE A 93 1.46 8.43 11.11
N VAL A 94 2.60 7.77 10.92
CA VAL A 94 3.74 7.81 11.83
C VAL A 94 4.98 8.33 11.11
N ASP A 95 5.52 9.42 11.65
CA ASP A 95 6.77 10.03 11.16
C ASP A 95 8.01 9.42 11.83
N GLY A 96 9.20 9.72 11.30
CA GLY A 96 10.48 9.34 11.90
C GLY A 96 10.96 7.90 11.64
N ILE A 97 10.27 7.16 10.78
CA ILE A 97 10.74 5.84 10.30
C ILE A 97 11.56 6.03 9.02
N PRO A 98 12.76 5.42 8.89
CA PRO A 98 13.55 5.53 7.68
C PRO A 98 12.82 5.03 6.43
N LEU A 99 12.79 5.85 5.37
CA LEU A 99 12.02 5.58 4.15
C LEU A 99 12.82 4.88 3.04
N ASN A 100 14.14 4.67 3.21
CA ASN A 100 15.01 4.08 2.19
C ASN A 100 14.47 2.75 1.63
N GLY A 101 13.94 1.89 2.50
CA GLY A 101 13.37 0.61 2.06
C GLY A 101 12.11 0.79 1.20
N VAL A 102 11.29 1.79 1.51
CA VAL A 102 10.06 2.11 0.76
C VAL A 102 10.42 2.74 -0.59
N ILE A 103 11.41 3.63 -0.61
CA ILE A 103 11.93 4.23 -1.85
C ILE A 103 12.47 3.14 -2.78
N GLU A 104 13.29 2.21 -2.28
CA GLU A 104 13.79 1.09 -3.09
C GLU A 104 12.67 0.19 -3.61
N PHE A 105 11.63 -0.05 -2.80
CA PHE A 105 10.45 -0.79 -3.25
C PHE A 105 9.76 -0.12 -4.45
N PHE A 106 9.57 1.20 -4.42
CA PHE A 106 8.96 1.90 -5.56
C PHE A 106 9.92 2.01 -6.75
N ARG A 107 11.24 2.10 -6.54
CA ARG A 107 12.23 2.02 -7.63
C ARG A 107 12.18 0.68 -8.35
N GLU A 108 11.99 -0.42 -7.61
CA GLU A 108 11.81 -1.75 -8.19
C GLU A 108 10.50 -1.83 -9.00
N ARG A 109 9.42 -1.20 -8.50
CA ARG A 109 8.15 -1.09 -9.24
C ARG A 109 8.30 -0.32 -10.55
N VAL A 110 8.98 0.84 -10.54
CA VAL A 110 9.28 1.60 -11.76
C VAL A 110 10.01 0.72 -12.78
N LYS A 111 11.06 0.00 -12.37
CA LYS A 111 11.80 -0.91 -13.26
C LYS A 111 10.91 -2.00 -13.86
N SER A 112 10.09 -2.65 -13.03
CA SER A 112 9.16 -3.69 -13.50
C SER A 112 8.14 -3.13 -14.50
N THR A 113 7.63 -1.92 -14.27
CA THR A 113 6.71 -1.24 -15.20
C THR A 113 7.41 -0.87 -16.50
N GLU A 114 8.67 -0.43 -16.47
CA GLU A 114 9.45 -0.17 -17.70
C GLU A 114 9.63 -1.43 -18.56
N GLU A 115 9.88 -2.58 -17.95
CA GLU A 115 9.96 -3.86 -18.65
C GLU A 115 8.62 -4.25 -19.27
N GLN A 116 7.52 -4.03 -18.54
CA GLN A 116 6.17 -4.26 -19.03
C GLN A 116 5.84 -3.35 -20.23
N ILE A 117 6.14 -2.05 -20.14
CA ILE A 117 5.99 -1.09 -21.24
C ILE A 117 6.74 -1.57 -22.50
N LYS A 118 8.00 -2.00 -22.37
CA LYS A 118 8.78 -2.51 -23.51
C LYS A 118 8.11 -3.71 -24.16
N ARG A 119 7.60 -4.64 -23.35
CA ARG A 119 6.89 -5.84 -23.83
C ARG A 119 5.59 -5.48 -24.55
N GLU A 120 4.83 -4.53 -24.02
CA GLU A 120 3.57 -4.10 -24.62
C GLU A 120 3.76 -3.32 -25.91
N ILE A 121 4.78 -2.46 -26.00
CA ILE A 121 5.16 -1.80 -27.24
C ILE A 121 5.47 -2.84 -28.32
N TYR A 122 6.21 -3.90 -27.99
CA TYR A 122 6.52 -4.97 -28.93
C TYR A 122 5.27 -5.72 -29.40
N ASN A 123 4.32 -6.02 -28.50
CA ASN A 123 3.14 -6.81 -28.82
C ASN A 123 2.03 -6.02 -29.52
N CYS A 124 1.80 -4.77 -29.10
CA CYS A 124 0.61 -4.00 -29.42
C CYS A 124 0.91 -2.67 -30.12
N GLY A 125 2.19 -2.28 -30.22
CA GLY A 125 2.62 -0.98 -30.73
C GLY A 125 2.59 0.13 -29.68
N LYS A 126 3.33 1.21 -29.96
CA LYS A 126 3.56 2.30 -29.01
C LYS A 126 2.31 3.09 -28.61
N ASP A 127 1.34 3.20 -29.51
CA ASP A 127 0.15 4.03 -29.31
C ASP A 127 -1.02 3.26 -28.68
N ALA A 128 -0.81 1.98 -28.33
CA ALA A 128 -1.81 1.16 -27.68
C ALA A 128 -2.26 1.77 -26.33
N PRO A 129 -3.56 1.67 -25.97
CA PRO A 129 -4.05 2.18 -24.68
C PRO A 129 -3.31 1.61 -23.47
N THR A 130 -2.95 0.32 -23.50
CA THR A 130 -2.26 -0.36 -22.39
C THR A 130 -0.88 0.26 -22.11
N VAL A 131 -0.14 0.63 -23.17
CA VAL A 131 1.16 1.32 -23.05
C VAL A 131 0.99 2.67 -22.37
N LYS A 132 -0.08 3.41 -22.68
CA LYS A 132 -0.38 4.71 -22.05
C LYS A 132 -0.72 4.54 -20.58
N GLU A 133 -1.54 3.56 -20.23
CA GLU A 133 -1.89 3.23 -18.85
C GLU A 133 -0.64 2.88 -18.03
N GLU A 134 0.23 2.01 -18.56
CA GLU A 134 1.49 1.65 -17.89
C GLU A 134 2.45 2.83 -17.74
N MET A 135 2.49 3.76 -18.71
CA MET A 135 3.26 5.00 -18.57
C MET A 135 2.71 5.92 -17.46
N GLU A 136 1.39 6.01 -17.31
CA GLU A 136 0.77 6.75 -16.20
C GLU A 136 1.08 6.11 -14.84
N ILE A 137 1.04 4.78 -14.76
CA ILE A 137 1.41 4.02 -13.56
C ILE A 137 2.88 4.28 -13.20
N LYS A 138 3.78 4.23 -14.19
CA LYS A 138 5.19 4.54 -13.99
C LYS A 138 5.38 5.95 -13.41
N ALA A 139 4.74 6.95 -14.02
CA ALA A 139 4.84 8.34 -13.58
C ALA A 139 4.30 8.53 -12.15
N HIS A 140 3.23 7.81 -11.79
CA HIS A 140 2.72 7.78 -10.42
C HIS A 140 3.79 7.29 -9.44
N TYR A 141 4.43 6.15 -9.70
CA TYR A 141 5.49 5.64 -8.83
C TYR A 141 6.71 6.57 -8.73
N GLU A 142 7.09 7.24 -9.82
CA GLU A 142 8.16 8.25 -9.80
C GLU A 142 7.77 9.44 -8.90
N SER A 143 6.53 9.92 -8.99
CA SER A 143 6.03 11.00 -8.12
C SER A 143 6.00 10.61 -6.64
N VAL A 144 5.70 9.34 -6.33
CA VAL A 144 5.77 8.80 -4.96
C VAL A 144 7.21 8.79 -4.46
N ILE A 145 8.19 8.42 -5.30
CA ILE A 145 9.61 8.45 -4.92
C ILE A 145 10.07 9.89 -4.62
N GLU A 146 9.68 10.86 -5.45
CA GLU A 146 9.98 12.28 -5.23
C GLU A 146 9.39 12.77 -3.92
N TYR A 147 8.11 12.46 -3.67
CA TYR A 147 7.42 12.77 -2.41
C TYR A 147 8.18 12.22 -1.20
N LEU A 148 8.57 10.94 -1.23
CA LEU A 148 9.28 10.29 -0.14
C LEU A 148 10.69 10.84 0.08
N THR A 149 11.35 11.31 -0.99
CA THR A 149 12.70 11.89 -0.90
C THR A 149 12.67 13.31 -0.35
N SER A 150 11.53 14.00 -0.47
CA SER A 150 11.32 15.36 0.05
C SER A 150 10.97 15.44 1.54
N LYS A 151 10.71 14.29 2.18
CA LYS A 151 10.38 14.16 3.61
C LYS A 151 11.62 14.02 4.49
#